data_AF-A0A9X3NA31-F1
#
_entry.id   AF-A0A9X3NA31-F1
#
_cell.length_a   1.000
_cell.length_b   1.000
_cell.length_c   1.000
_cell.angle_alpha   90.00
_cell.angle_beta   90.00
_cell.angle_gamma   90.00
#
_symmetry.space_group_name_H-M   'P 1'
#
loop_
_entity.id
_entity.type
_entity.pdbx_description
1 polymer ?
#
loop_
_entity_poly.entity_id
_entity_poly.type
_entity_poly.pdbx_seq_one_letter_code
_entity_poly.pdbx_strand_id
1 'polypeptide(L)'
;MARARRARRPAALAALALALAGCADLDATADRNCSDFTSQREAQTWHEDHPQAGLDADGNGYACESLAGPARAAGSAARRARVIRVVDGDTIKVELDGGRLDTVRLVGIDTPESKRPQTPVECGSKKAASTLRRLVEGRDVLLRRDATQDAVDKYGRALAYVEADGKDAGEAMVASGWAKPYVYGGVEFTRVGAYRAALREAAARRAGVHGSCGGDFHRAA
;
A
#
# COMPACT_ATOMS: atom_id res chain seq x y z
N MET A 1 18.78 81.54 16.75
CA MET A 1 17.37 81.69 17.19
C MET A 1 16.96 80.37 17.83
N ALA A 2 17.15 80.24 19.14
CA ALA A 2 16.17 80.47 20.22
C ALA A 2 15.83 79.12 20.87
N ARG A 3 16.39 78.92 22.07
CA ARG A 3 16.17 77.84 23.05
C ARG A 3 14.78 77.96 23.69
N ALA A 4 14.23 76.86 24.20
CA ALA A 4 13.59 76.74 25.54
C ALA A 4 12.82 75.40 25.64
N ARG A 5 13.20 74.44 26.49
CA ARG A 5 13.07 74.33 27.96
C ARG A 5 11.75 73.68 28.41
N ARG A 6 11.93 72.54 29.08
CA ARG A 6 10.98 71.73 29.87
C ARG A 6 10.13 72.54 30.86
N ALA A 7 8.94 72.02 31.18
CA ALA A 7 8.35 72.05 32.52
C ALA A 7 7.69 70.69 32.84
N ARG A 8 7.62 70.35 34.12
CA ARG A 8 7.40 69.00 34.71
C ARG A 8 6.11 68.97 35.55
N ARG A 9 5.39 67.81 35.50
CA ARG A 9 4.65 67.08 36.58
C ARG A 9 3.44 67.77 37.28
N PRO A 10 2.51 67.05 37.98
CA PRO A 10 2.58 65.68 38.50
C PRO A 10 1.32 64.77 38.36
N ALA A 11 1.58 63.48 38.63
CA ALA A 11 0.77 62.45 39.30
C ALA A 11 -0.77 62.40 39.13
N ALA A 12 -1.25 61.30 38.55
CA ALA A 12 -2.35 60.55 39.13
C ALA A 12 -2.04 59.05 39.03
N LEU A 13 -1.88 58.43 40.20
CA LEU A 13 -1.87 56.98 40.36
C LEU A 13 -3.23 56.42 39.93
N ALA A 14 -3.22 55.45 39.02
CA ALA A 14 -4.26 54.45 38.94
C ALA A 14 -3.57 53.13 38.58
N ALA A 15 -3.05 52.46 39.60
CA ALA A 15 -2.71 51.05 39.52
C ALA A 15 -4.03 50.27 39.43
N LEU A 16 -4.51 50.03 38.21
CA LEU A 16 -5.53 49.01 37.97
C LEU A 16 -4.79 47.75 37.52
N ALA A 17 -4.37 46.97 38.50
CA ALA A 17 -3.99 45.59 38.31
C ALA A 17 -5.26 44.81 37.91
N LEU A 18 -5.53 44.72 36.61
CA LEU A 18 -6.46 43.72 36.10
C LEU A 18 -5.64 42.45 35.87
N ALA A 19 -5.89 41.48 36.74
CA ALA A 19 -5.22 40.21 36.80
C ALA A 19 -5.14 39.54 35.41
N LEU A 20 -3.92 39.11 35.06
CA LEU A 20 -3.72 38.01 34.13
C LEU A 20 -4.41 36.78 34.71
N ALA A 21 -5.66 36.57 34.31
CA ALA A 21 -6.24 35.24 34.25
C ALA A 21 -6.51 34.95 32.76
N GLY A 22 -5.45 34.99 31.97
CA GLY A 22 -5.37 34.00 30.90
C GLY A 22 -5.28 32.68 31.66
N CYS A 23 -6.40 31.97 31.78
CA CYS A 23 -6.33 30.54 32.01
C CYS A 23 -5.48 30.03 30.86
N ALA A 24 -4.19 29.82 31.12
CA ALA A 24 -3.54 28.66 30.54
C ALA A 24 -4.52 27.52 30.82
N ASP A 25 -4.97 26.84 29.77
CA ASP A 25 -5.65 25.56 29.89
C ASP A 25 -4.65 24.59 30.54
N LEU A 26 -4.47 24.72 31.86
CA LEU A 26 -3.68 23.84 32.71
C LEU A 26 -4.49 22.58 33.05
N ASP A 27 -5.27 22.09 32.10
CA ASP A 27 -6.18 20.97 32.28
C ASP A 27 -6.28 20.08 31.01
N ALA A 28 -5.20 20.01 30.22
CA ALA A 28 -5.11 19.13 29.05
C ALA A 28 -3.88 18.20 29.04
N THR A 29 -3.11 18.16 30.12
CA THR A 29 -2.20 17.03 30.42
C THR A 29 -2.74 16.27 31.62
N ALA A 30 -4.04 15.98 31.62
CA ALA A 30 -4.58 14.94 32.47
C ALA A 30 -3.70 13.69 32.30
N ASP A 31 -3.37 13.04 33.41
CA ASP A 31 -2.67 11.75 33.50
C ASP A 31 -3.52 10.68 32.81
N ARG A 32 -3.55 10.75 31.48
CA ARG A 32 -4.36 9.89 30.63
C ARG A 32 -3.61 8.60 30.46
N ASN A 33 -4.24 7.53 30.91
CA ASN A 33 -3.76 6.16 30.71
C ASN A 33 -4.71 5.43 29.75
N CYS A 34 -4.39 4.18 29.43
CA CYS A 34 -5.18 3.42 28.45
C CYS A 34 -6.65 3.22 28.85
N SER A 35 -7.01 3.28 30.14
CA SER A 35 -8.41 3.12 30.57
C SER A 35 -9.28 4.34 30.29
N ASP A 36 -8.68 5.49 29.96
CA ASP A 36 -9.39 6.72 29.61
C ASP A 36 -9.89 6.74 28.16
N PHE A 37 -9.52 5.75 27.35
CA PHE A 37 -9.86 5.68 25.94
C PHE A 37 -10.83 4.53 25.67
N THR A 38 -11.80 4.79 24.80
CA THR A 38 -12.77 3.76 24.39
C THR A 38 -12.21 2.83 23.30
N SER A 39 -11.09 3.22 22.68
CA SER A 39 -10.42 2.41 21.66
C SER A 39 -8.95 2.77 21.47
N GLN A 40 -8.19 1.83 20.93
CA GLN A 40 -6.77 2.01 20.57
C GLN A 40 -6.56 3.21 19.63
N ARG A 41 -7.48 3.48 18.69
CA ARG A 41 -7.36 4.59 17.72
C ARG A 41 -7.46 5.96 18.39
N GLU A 42 -8.34 6.06 19.38
CA GLU A 42 -8.52 7.27 20.16
C GLU A 42 -7.24 7.57 20.98
N ALA A 43 -6.68 6.53 21.61
CA ALA A 43 -5.41 6.60 22.32
C ALA A 43 -4.23 6.96 21.40
N GLN A 44 -4.18 6.38 20.20
CA GLN A 44 -3.14 6.65 19.20
C GLN A 44 -3.15 8.10 18.72
N THR A 45 -4.33 8.62 18.38
CA THR A 45 -4.48 10.01 17.91
C THR A 45 -4.01 10.99 18.98
N TRP A 46 -4.38 10.70 20.24
CA TRP A 46 -3.94 11.50 21.37
C TRP A 46 -2.41 11.46 21.53
N HIS A 47 -1.80 10.26 21.47
CA HIS A 47 -0.36 10.07 21.62
C HIS A 47 0.47 10.73 20.52
N GLU A 48 -0.03 10.78 19.28
CA GLU A 48 0.62 11.51 18.18
C GLU A 48 0.67 13.01 18.43
N ASP A 49 -0.40 13.57 19.00
CA ASP A 49 -0.48 15.00 19.34
C ASP A 49 0.26 15.34 20.64
N HIS A 50 0.36 14.38 21.57
CA HIS A 50 1.18 14.55 22.77
C HIS A 50 1.89 13.24 23.14
N PRO A 51 3.20 13.14 22.90
CA PRO A 51 3.96 11.92 23.15
C PRO A 51 4.19 11.76 24.67
N GLN A 52 3.24 11.08 25.34
CA GLN A 52 3.36 10.70 26.74
C GLN A 52 3.88 9.26 26.87
N ALA A 53 4.89 9.07 27.72
CA ALA A 53 5.57 7.79 27.97
C ALA A 53 4.67 6.69 28.59
N GLY A 54 3.43 7.01 28.97
CA GLY A 54 2.49 6.08 29.59
C GLY A 54 1.55 5.35 28.63
N LEU A 55 1.42 5.82 27.39
CA LEU A 55 0.50 5.22 26.40
C LEU A 55 1.19 4.19 25.50
N ASP A 56 2.48 4.40 25.19
CA ASP A 56 3.35 3.52 24.41
C ASP A 56 4.46 2.97 25.31
N ALA A 57 4.14 1.92 26.07
CA ALA A 57 5.03 1.40 27.11
C ALA A 57 6.25 0.66 26.55
N ASP A 58 6.15 0.09 25.34
CA ASP A 58 7.25 -0.64 24.70
C ASP A 58 8.02 0.22 23.68
N GLY A 59 7.56 1.46 23.42
CA GLY A 59 8.26 2.45 22.61
C GLY A 59 8.23 2.12 21.12
N ASN A 60 7.23 1.34 20.68
CA ASN A 60 7.13 0.86 19.31
C ASN A 60 6.34 1.82 18.40
N GLY A 61 5.84 2.93 18.96
CA GLY A 61 5.03 3.94 18.30
C GLY A 61 3.52 3.67 18.33
N TYR A 62 3.05 2.63 19.03
CA TYR A 62 1.64 2.26 19.14
C TYR A 62 1.13 2.40 20.57
N ALA A 63 0.22 3.34 20.78
CA ALA A 63 -0.39 3.57 22.08
C ALA A 63 -1.48 2.52 22.41
N CYS A 64 -1.50 2.04 23.65
CA CYS A 64 -2.60 1.28 24.24
C CYS A 64 -3.12 0.10 23.42
N GLU A 65 -2.20 -0.74 22.94
CA GLU A 65 -2.47 -1.92 22.11
C GLU A 65 -3.40 -2.96 22.76
N SER A 66 -3.60 -2.89 24.08
CA SER A 66 -4.52 -3.74 24.84
C SER A 66 -5.99 -3.35 24.68
N LEU A 67 -6.29 -2.15 24.18
CA LEU A 67 -7.66 -1.73 23.90
C LEU A 67 -8.18 -2.39 22.64
N ALA A 68 -9.47 -2.79 22.64
CA ALA A 68 -10.16 -3.21 21.44
C ALA A 68 -10.10 -2.04 20.43
N GLY A 69 -9.24 -2.17 19.42
CA GLY A 69 -9.19 -1.20 18.34
C GLY A 69 -10.53 -1.18 17.61
N PRO A 70 -10.90 -0.06 16.95
CA PRO A 70 -11.84 -0.20 15.85
C PRO A 70 -11.21 -1.26 14.94
N ALA A 71 -11.97 -2.30 14.59
CA ALA A 71 -11.55 -3.26 13.58
C ALA A 71 -10.89 -2.44 12.48
N ARG A 72 -9.56 -2.60 12.31
CA ARG A 72 -8.84 -2.00 11.19
C ARG A 72 -9.75 -2.29 10.02
N ALA A 73 -10.30 -1.27 9.37
CA ALA A 73 -10.75 -1.44 8.02
C ALA A 73 -9.50 -1.94 7.32
N ALA A 74 -9.42 -3.27 7.12
CA ALA A 74 -8.31 -3.95 6.52
C ALA A 74 -8.36 -3.67 5.01
N GLY A 75 -8.36 -2.39 4.65
CA GLY A 75 -7.93 -1.94 3.35
C GLY A 75 -6.43 -1.77 3.47
N SER A 76 -5.65 -2.72 2.94
CA SER A 76 -4.25 -2.45 2.66
C SER A 76 -4.21 -1.16 1.82
N ALA A 77 -3.65 -0.08 2.39
CA ALA A 77 -3.56 1.17 1.66
C ALA A 77 -2.76 0.90 0.38
N ALA A 78 -3.40 1.12 -0.77
CA ALA A 78 -2.76 0.87 -2.04
C ALA A 78 -1.54 1.79 -2.20
N ARG A 79 -0.40 1.22 -2.57
CA ARG A 79 0.84 1.97 -2.79
C ARG A 79 0.92 2.40 -4.25
N ARG A 80 1.11 3.69 -4.51
CA ARG A 80 1.33 4.19 -5.87
C ARG A 80 2.73 3.81 -6.37
N ALA A 81 2.84 3.51 -7.65
CA ALA A 81 4.11 3.23 -8.29
C ALA A 81 4.03 3.50 -9.80
N ARG A 82 5.15 3.79 -10.44
CA ARG A 82 5.29 3.85 -11.90
C ARG A 82 5.94 2.58 -12.41
N VAL A 83 5.33 1.90 -13.37
CA VAL A 83 5.93 0.70 -13.97
C VAL A 83 6.99 1.11 -14.98
N ILE A 84 8.25 0.83 -14.65
CA ILE A 84 9.39 1.20 -15.49
C ILE A 84 9.80 0.10 -16.47
N ARG A 85 9.47 -1.17 -16.16
CA ARG A 85 9.83 -2.31 -17.02
C ARG A 85 9.02 -3.56 -16.69
N VAL A 86 8.61 -4.30 -17.71
CA VAL A 86 8.12 -5.69 -17.56
C VAL A 86 9.26 -6.68 -17.71
N VAL A 87 9.44 -7.52 -16.69
CA VAL A 87 10.49 -8.55 -16.63
C VAL A 87 10.04 -9.80 -17.38
N ASP A 88 8.89 -10.37 -17.00
CA ASP A 88 8.20 -11.48 -17.68
C ASP A 88 6.68 -11.34 -17.51
N GLY A 89 5.89 -12.34 -17.92
CA GLY A 89 4.41 -12.32 -17.93
C GLY A 89 3.71 -12.06 -16.59
N ASP A 90 4.43 -12.15 -15.48
CA ASP A 90 3.89 -11.98 -14.13
C ASP A 90 4.74 -11.09 -13.21
N THR A 91 5.82 -10.52 -13.73
CA THR A 91 6.83 -9.82 -12.92
C THR A 91 7.17 -8.47 -13.55
N ILE A 92 7.11 -7.41 -12.76
CA ILE A 92 7.40 -6.03 -13.17
C ILE A 92 8.46 -5.39 -12.27
N LYS A 93 9.15 -4.39 -12.81
CA LYS A 93 9.93 -3.43 -12.03
C LYS A 93 9.18 -2.12 -11.96
N VAL A 94 9.17 -1.53 -10.78
CA VAL A 94 8.47 -0.28 -10.50
C VAL A 94 9.39 0.72 -9.83
N GLU A 95 9.08 1.99 -10.04
CA GLU A 95 9.58 3.10 -9.25
C GLU A 95 8.48 3.52 -8.28
N LEU A 96 8.81 3.52 -7.00
CA LEU A 96 7.95 3.95 -5.90
C LEU A 96 8.15 5.43 -5.61
N ASP A 97 7.27 5.99 -4.78
CA ASP A 97 7.45 7.33 -4.22
C ASP A 97 8.88 7.49 -3.63
N GLY A 98 9.51 8.63 -3.93
CA GLY A 98 10.90 8.92 -3.54
C GLY A 98 11.96 8.29 -4.44
N GLY A 99 11.61 7.74 -5.61
CA GLY A 99 12.55 7.23 -6.61
C GLY A 99 13.12 5.84 -6.30
N ARG A 100 12.58 5.15 -5.28
CA ARG A 100 13.04 3.80 -4.92
C ARG A 100 12.56 2.78 -5.95
N LEU A 101 13.49 1.97 -6.45
CA LEU A 101 13.16 0.87 -7.36
C LEU A 101 12.81 -0.40 -6.60
N ASP A 102 11.79 -1.12 -7.08
CA ASP A 102 11.31 -2.38 -6.49
C ASP A 102 10.92 -3.38 -7.59
N THR A 103 10.90 -4.67 -7.26
CA THR A 103 10.44 -5.74 -8.16
C THR A 103 9.18 -6.37 -7.58
N VAL A 104 8.12 -6.37 -8.38
CA VAL A 104 6.79 -6.85 -7.97
C VAL A 104 6.43 -8.10 -8.77
N ARG A 105 6.06 -9.17 -8.06
CA ARG A 105 5.42 -10.37 -8.61
C ARG A 105 3.91 -10.23 -8.43
N LEU A 106 3.17 -10.32 -9.53
CA LEU A 106 1.71 -10.24 -9.48
C LEU A 106 1.15 -11.40 -8.66
N VAL A 107 0.26 -11.11 -7.71
CA VAL A 107 -0.40 -12.14 -6.89
C VAL A 107 -1.35 -12.98 -7.75
N GLY A 108 -1.39 -14.29 -7.47
CA GLY A 108 -2.48 -15.15 -7.93
C GLY A 108 -2.44 -15.56 -9.39
N ILE A 109 -1.39 -15.22 -10.15
CA ILE A 109 -1.21 -15.66 -11.54
C ILE A 109 0.07 -16.46 -11.75
N ASP A 110 0.07 -17.33 -12.75
CA ASP A 110 1.24 -18.00 -13.31
C ASP A 110 1.20 -17.91 -14.84
N THR A 111 2.35 -17.70 -15.47
CA THR A 111 2.47 -17.45 -16.91
C THR A 111 3.51 -18.34 -17.55
N PRO A 112 3.45 -18.61 -18.87
CA PRO A 112 4.50 -19.35 -19.54
C PRO A 112 5.86 -18.64 -19.36
N GLU A 113 6.84 -19.36 -18.84
CA GLU A 113 8.12 -18.84 -18.38
C GLU A 113 9.17 -18.79 -19.51
N SER A 114 10.02 -17.76 -19.51
CA SER A 114 11.09 -17.62 -20.50
C SER A 114 12.49 -17.55 -19.92
N LYS A 115 12.64 -17.41 -18.60
CA LYS A 115 13.91 -17.09 -17.95
C LYS A 115 14.38 -18.10 -16.93
N ARG A 116 13.63 -19.20 -16.74
CA ARG A 116 14.06 -20.28 -15.85
C ARG A 116 15.34 -20.93 -16.40
N PRO A 117 16.42 -20.99 -15.59
CA PRO A 117 17.67 -21.58 -16.03
C PRO A 117 17.49 -23.05 -16.39
N GLN A 118 18.19 -23.50 -17.44
CA GLN A 118 18.23 -24.90 -17.87
C GLN A 118 16.88 -25.49 -18.28
N THR A 119 15.87 -24.66 -18.60
CA THR A 119 14.61 -25.10 -19.18
C THR A 119 14.38 -24.47 -20.56
N PRO A 120 13.73 -25.19 -21.49
CA PRO A 120 13.26 -24.59 -22.74
C PRO A 120 12.33 -23.40 -22.46
N VAL A 121 12.31 -22.45 -23.37
CA VAL A 121 11.33 -21.36 -23.35
C VAL A 121 9.94 -21.95 -23.53
N GLU A 122 9.00 -21.57 -22.67
CA GLU A 122 7.62 -22.07 -22.75
C GLU A 122 6.82 -21.34 -23.84
N CYS A 123 5.92 -22.08 -24.49
CA CYS A 123 5.03 -21.60 -25.54
C CYS A 123 4.16 -20.46 -25.01
N GLY A 124 4.20 -19.32 -25.71
CA GLY A 124 3.40 -18.15 -25.33
C GLY A 124 4.08 -17.17 -24.36
N SER A 125 5.25 -17.48 -23.83
CA SER A 125 5.99 -16.61 -22.89
C SER A 125 6.19 -15.18 -23.42
N LYS A 126 6.65 -15.03 -24.68
CA LYS A 126 6.78 -13.71 -25.34
C LYS A 126 5.44 -12.97 -25.46
N LYS A 127 4.34 -13.69 -25.68
CA LYS A 127 3.00 -13.11 -25.79
C LYS A 127 2.45 -12.72 -24.41
N ALA A 128 2.73 -13.49 -23.36
CA ALA A 128 2.42 -13.13 -21.97
C ALA A 128 3.14 -11.85 -21.56
N ALA A 129 4.47 -11.79 -21.70
CA ALA A 129 5.25 -10.59 -21.39
C ALA A 129 4.79 -9.38 -22.22
N SER A 130 4.55 -9.54 -23.53
CA SER A 130 4.02 -8.46 -24.38
C SER A 130 2.63 -7.99 -23.97
N THR A 131 1.78 -8.89 -23.48
CA THR A 131 0.44 -8.54 -23.00
C THR A 131 0.51 -7.74 -21.70
N LEU A 132 1.33 -8.19 -20.74
CA LEU A 132 1.55 -7.42 -19.52
C LEU A 132 2.14 -6.03 -19.83
N ARG A 133 3.10 -5.93 -20.77
CA ARG A 133 3.63 -4.63 -21.23
C ARG A 133 2.54 -3.68 -21.68
N ARG A 134 1.63 -4.13 -22.55
CA ARG A 134 0.51 -3.28 -23.02
C ARG A 134 -0.41 -2.83 -21.88
N LEU A 135 -0.58 -3.67 -20.86
CA LEU A 135 -1.45 -3.37 -19.72
C LEU A 135 -0.84 -2.35 -18.77
N VAL A 136 0.48 -2.42 -18.50
CA VAL A 136 1.05 -1.66 -17.36
C VAL A 136 2.33 -0.89 -17.66
N GLU A 137 3.12 -1.21 -18.69
CA GLU A 137 4.44 -0.59 -18.88
C GLU A 137 4.31 0.91 -19.17
N GLY A 138 5.09 1.73 -18.46
CA GLY A 138 5.06 3.18 -18.56
C GLY A 138 3.84 3.85 -17.88
N ARG A 139 2.98 3.08 -17.20
CA ARG A 139 1.79 3.60 -16.50
C ARG A 139 2.04 3.76 -15.00
N ASP A 140 1.29 4.68 -14.41
CA ASP A 140 1.14 4.78 -12.96
C ASP A 140 0.09 3.76 -12.50
N VAL A 141 0.42 2.99 -11.47
CA VAL A 141 -0.37 1.87 -10.98
C VAL A 141 -0.58 1.95 -9.47
N LEU A 142 -1.61 1.27 -9.01
CA LEU A 142 -1.83 0.98 -7.60
C LEU A 142 -1.40 -0.46 -7.30
N LEU A 143 -0.50 -0.60 -6.33
CA LEU A 143 -0.05 -1.87 -5.78
C LEU A 143 -0.87 -2.17 -4.52
N ARG A 144 -1.68 -3.22 -4.55
CA ARG A 144 -2.47 -3.65 -3.38
C ARG A 144 -1.95 -4.97 -2.85
N ARG A 145 -1.68 -5.01 -1.55
CA ARG A 145 -1.34 -6.27 -0.87
C ARG A 145 -2.60 -7.11 -0.71
N ASP A 146 -2.43 -8.41 -0.85
CA ASP A 146 -3.38 -9.39 -0.36
C ASP A 146 -3.05 -9.72 1.10
N ALA A 147 -4.04 -9.67 1.99
CA ALA A 147 -3.85 -9.99 3.40
C ALA A 147 -3.70 -11.50 3.65
N THR A 148 -4.14 -12.35 2.73
CA THR A 148 -3.99 -13.81 2.83
C THR A 148 -2.64 -14.29 2.32
N GLN A 149 -1.82 -13.40 1.75
CA GLN A 149 -0.54 -13.74 1.14
C GLN A 149 0.60 -13.00 1.86
N ASP A 150 1.79 -13.60 1.79
CA ASP A 150 3.01 -12.94 2.26
C ASP A 150 3.23 -11.61 1.53
N ALA A 151 3.93 -10.67 2.19
CA ALA A 151 4.26 -9.39 1.58
C ALA A 151 5.31 -9.52 0.47
N VAL A 152 6.18 -10.52 0.60
CA VAL A 152 7.38 -10.72 -0.20
C VAL A 152 7.56 -12.22 -0.43
N ASP A 153 7.96 -12.62 -1.63
CA ASP A 153 8.25 -14.02 -1.93
C ASP A 153 9.66 -14.44 -1.49
N LYS A 154 9.98 -15.73 -1.63
CA LYS A 154 11.30 -16.30 -1.28
C LYS A 154 12.48 -15.71 -2.08
N TYR A 155 12.22 -14.96 -3.15
CA TYR A 155 13.24 -14.31 -3.97
C TYR A 155 13.38 -12.81 -3.64
N GLY A 156 12.68 -12.32 -2.63
CA GLY A 156 12.70 -10.91 -2.23
C GLY A 156 11.84 -10.00 -3.11
N ARG A 157 10.94 -10.54 -3.94
CA ARG A 157 10.02 -9.72 -4.76
C ARG A 157 8.78 -9.38 -3.94
N ALA A 158 8.32 -8.14 -4.00
CA ALA A 158 7.07 -7.74 -3.39
C ALA A 158 5.88 -8.45 -4.08
N LEU A 159 4.91 -8.91 -3.29
CA LEU A 159 3.69 -9.54 -3.78
C LEU A 159 2.55 -8.53 -3.73
N ALA A 160 1.96 -8.23 -4.90
CA ALA A 160 0.82 -7.32 -4.98
C ALA A 160 -0.10 -7.63 -6.17
N TYR A 161 -1.36 -7.26 -6.03
CA TYR A 161 -2.20 -6.94 -7.18
C TYR A 161 -1.72 -5.64 -7.82
N VAL A 162 -1.74 -5.58 -9.14
CA VAL A 162 -1.33 -4.41 -9.92
C VAL A 162 -2.55 -3.87 -10.64
N GLU A 163 -2.98 -2.67 -10.27
CA GLU A 163 -4.13 -2.01 -10.87
C GLU A 163 -3.69 -0.81 -11.72
N ALA A 164 -3.99 -0.84 -13.01
CA ALA A 164 -3.79 0.27 -13.94
C ALA A 164 -5.16 0.78 -14.39
N ASP A 165 -5.40 2.09 -14.31
CA ASP A 165 -6.67 2.71 -14.72
C ASP A 165 -7.91 2.06 -14.07
N GLY A 166 -7.77 1.64 -12.81
CA GLY A 166 -8.82 0.95 -12.05
C GLY A 166 -9.07 -0.51 -12.45
N LYS A 167 -8.22 -1.10 -13.30
CA LYS A 167 -8.34 -2.49 -13.77
C LYS A 167 -7.24 -3.36 -13.21
N ASP A 168 -7.59 -4.56 -12.74
CA ASP A 168 -6.63 -5.57 -12.29
C ASP A 168 -5.87 -6.18 -13.48
N ALA A 169 -4.56 -5.97 -13.53
CA ALA A 169 -3.70 -6.49 -14.59
C ALA A 169 -3.57 -8.02 -14.53
N GLY A 170 -3.60 -8.63 -13.35
CA GLY A 170 -3.55 -10.09 -13.18
C GLY A 170 -4.81 -10.75 -13.73
N GLU A 171 -5.99 -10.20 -13.41
CA GLU A 171 -7.26 -10.67 -13.99
C GLU A 171 -7.28 -10.51 -15.51
N ALA A 172 -6.84 -9.35 -16.02
CA ALA A 172 -6.76 -9.09 -17.45
C ALA A 172 -5.80 -10.06 -18.18
N MET A 173 -4.69 -10.44 -17.54
CA MET A 173 -3.77 -11.44 -18.05
C MET A 173 -4.44 -12.82 -18.17
N VAL A 174 -5.20 -13.25 -17.15
CA VAL A 174 -5.96 -14.49 -17.19
C VAL A 174 -7.06 -14.44 -18.25
N ALA A 175 -7.82 -13.34 -18.33
CA ALA A 175 -8.87 -13.14 -19.33
C ALA A 175 -8.34 -13.17 -20.78
N SER A 176 -7.08 -12.76 -20.99
CA SER A 176 -6.40 -12.84 -22.28
C SER A 176 -5.90 -14.25 -22.65
N GLY A 177 -5.95 -15.20 -21.71
CA GLY A 177 -5.47 -16.57 -21.87
C GLY A 177 -3.96 -16.72 -21.80
N TRP A 178 -3.22 -15.70 -21.35
CA TRP A 178 -1.76 -15.74 -21.20
C TRP A 178 -1.29 -15.94 -19.75
N ALA A 179 -2.22 -16.12 -18.82
CA ALA A 179 -1.95 -16.53 -17.46
C ALA A 179 -3.02 -17.51 -16.96
N LYS A 180 -2.69 -18.30 -15.94
CA LYS A 180 -3.65 -19.10 -15.17
C LYS A 180 -3.66 -18.65 -13.70
N PRO A 181 -4.78 -18.82 -12.98
CA PRO A 181 -4.81 -18.62 -11.53
C PRO A 181 -3.82 -19.57 -10.84
N TYR A 182 -3.08 -19.05 -9.87
CA TYR A 182 -2.07 -19.79 -9.12
C TYR A 182 -2.31 -19.63 -7.61
N VAL A 183 -2.57 -20.74 -6.93
CA VAL A 183 -2.74 -20.81 -5.48
C VAL A 183 -1.46 -21.36 -4.87
N TYR A 184 -0.71 -20.52 -4.18
CA TYR A 184 0.54 -20.90 -3.53
C TYR A 184 0.26 -21.50 -2.15
N GLY A 185 0.91 -22.63 -1.82
CA GLY A 185 0.82 -23.23 -0.48
C GLY A 185 -0.59 -23.66 -0.03
N GLY A 186 -1.54 -23.79 -0.96
CA GLY A 186 -2.94 -24.09 -0.63
C GLY A 186 -3.73 -22.92 -0.03
N VAL A 187 -3.14 -21.73 0.06
CA VAL A 187 -3.80 -20.54 0.62
C VAL A 187 -4.39 -19.70 -0.51
N GLU A 188 -5.72 -19.65 -0.59
CA GLU A 188 -6.40 -18.87 -1.61
C GLU A 188 -6.18 -17.36 -1.42
N PHE A 189 -5.83 -16.70 -2.52
CA PHE A 189 -5.78 -15.23 -2.59
C PHE A 189 -7.20 -14.67 -2.70
N THR A 190 -7.40 -13.46 -2.19
CA THR A 190 -8.70 -12.79 -2.06
C THR A 190 -9.49 -12.75 -3.37
N ARG A 191 -8.82 -12.57 -4.53
CA ARG A 191 -9.45 -12.42 -5.85
C ARG A 191 -9.62 -13.73 -6.64
N VAL A 192 -9.37 -14.90 -6.03
CA VAL A 192 -9.33 -16.19 -6.74
C VAL A 192 -10.61 -16.51 -7.53
N GLY A 193 -11.78 -16.11 -7.02
CA GLY A 193 -13.07 -16.31 -7.69
C GLY A 193 -13.14 -15.61 -9.05
N ALA A 194 -12.74 -14.34 -9.11
CA ALA A 194 -12.71 -13.55 -10.35
C ALA A 194 -11.72 -14.15 -11.36
N TYR A 195 -10.52 -14.53 -10.90
CA TYR A 195 -9.49 -15.10 -11.77
C TYR A 195 -9.93 -16.46 -12.35
N ARG A 196 -10.59 -17.30 -11.54
CA ARG A 196 -11.18 -18.57 -12.01
C ARG A 196 -12.30 -18.34 -13.04
N ALA A 197 -13.12 -17.31 -12.87
CA ALA A 197 -14.13 -16.94 -13.85
C ALA A 197 -13.50 -16.50 -15.18
N ALA A 198 -12.52 -15.59 -15.13
CA ALA A 198 -11.76 -15.14 -16.29
C ALA A 198 -11.10 -16.31 -17.04
N LEU A 199 -10.55 -17.30 -16.32
CA LEU A 199 -9.95 -18.49 -16.94
C LEU A 199 -10.99 -19.30 -17.73
N ARG A 200 -12.18 -19.53 -17.16
CA ARG A 200 -13.25 -20.26 -17.84
C ARG A 200 -13.67 -19.57 -19.15
N GLU A 201 -13.79 -18.24 -19.13
CA GLU A 201 -14.13 -17.45 -20.32
C GLU A 201 -13.01 -17.45 -21.36
N ALA A 202 -11.74 -17.38 -20.93
CA ALA A 202 -10.59 -17.47 -21.81
C ALA A 202 -10.53 -18.84 -22.49
N ALA A 203 -10.77 -19.93 -21.74
CA ALA A 203 -10.82 -21.28 -22.26
C ALA A 203 -11.97 -21.46 -23.26
N ALA A 204 -13.17 -20.99 -22.94
CA ALA A 204 -14.34 -21.08 -23.82
C ALA A 204 -14.12 -20.38 -25.18
N ARG A 205 -13.41 -19.25 -25.18
CA ARG A 205 -13.05 -18.50 -26.40
C ARG A 205 -11.74 -18.97 -27.05
N ARG A 206 -11.10 -20.02 -26.52
CA ARG A 206 -9.78 -20.50 -26.94
C ARG A 206 -8.73 -19.39 -27.01
N ALA A 207 -8.76 -18.47 -26.05
CA ALA A 207 -7.82 -17.36 -25.96
C ALA A 207 -6.43 -17.82 -25.51
N GLY A 208 -5.39 -17.09 -25.93
CA GLY A 208 -4.00 -17.32 -25.51
C GLY A 208 -3.53 -18.77 -25.64
N VAL A 209 -3.02 -19.34 -24.55
CA VAL A 209 -2.51 -20.71 -24.45
C VAL A 209 -3.58 -21.75 -24.82
N HIS A 210 -4.85 -21.51 -24.51
CA HIS A 210 -5.98 -22.41 -24.81
C HIS A 210 -6.20 -22.61 -26.33
N GLY A 211 -5.87 -21.59 -27.13
CA GLY A 211 -5.90 -21.68 -28.60
C GLY A 211 -4.56 -22.00 -29.24
N SER A 212 -3.46 -21.53 -28.64
CA SER A 212 -2.15 -21.44 -29.31
C SER A 212 -1.13 -22.50 -28.87
N CYS A 213 -1.29 -23.08 -27.67
CA CYS A 213 -0.30 -23.99 -27.08
C CYS A 213 -0.89 -25.35 -26.69
N GLY A 214 -2.09 -25.69 -27.20
CA GLY A 214 -2.81 -26.91 -26.81
C GLY A 214 -3.40 -26.85 -25.40
N GLY A 215 -3.50 -25.65 -24.81
CA GLY A 215 -4.00 -25.45 -23.45
C GLY A 215 -2.98 -25.67 -22.33
N ASP A 216 -1.74 -26.05 -22.66
CA ASP A 216 -0.68 -26.27 -21.68
C ASP A 216 0.23 -25.04 -21.56
N PHE A 217 0.29 -24.50 -20.34
CA PHE A 217 1.07 -23.32 -19.99
C PHE A 217 2.58 -23.61 -19.85
N HIS A 218 2.98 -24.87 -19.66
CA HIS A 218 4.37 -25.29 -19.49
C HIS A 218 4.92 -26.07 -20.69
N ARG A 219 4.15 -26.09 -21.79
CA ARG A 219 4.59 -26.70 -23.04
C ARG A 219 5.79 -25.92 -23.58
N ALA A 220 6.85 -26.64 -23.96
CA ALA A 220 7.98 -26.02 -24.65
C ALA A 220 7.54 -25.39 -26.00
N ALA A 221 8.16 -24.25 -26.35
CA ALA A 221 7.91 -23.51 -27.59
C ALA A 221 8.44 -24.22 -28.84
#